data_AF-A0A836EIC8-F1
#
_entry.id   AF-A0A836EIC8-F1
#
_cell.length_a   1.000
_cell.length_b   1.000
_cell.length_c   1.000
_cell.angle_alpha   90.00
_cell.angle_beta   90.00
_cell.angle_gamma   90.00
#
_symmetry.space_group_name_H-M   'P 1'
#
loop_
_entity.id
_entity.type
_entity.pdbx_description
1 polymer ?
#
loop_
_entity_poly.entity_id
_entity_poly.type
_entity_poly.pdbx_seq_one_letter_code
_entity_poly.pdbx_strand_id
1 'polypeptide(L)'
;MEAGLLCNIVTGPWPDNIDIFMKMKKCSPIMYVDKVKAPTLVCIGTKDLRVPSSQGTMWYNRLKSNNVKTKMLVYDDNHQLSTGSAEIDHIINDCLWLLEYTSKESEDTK
;
A
#
# COMPACT_ATOMS: atom_id res chain seq x y z
N MET A 1 0.36 -14.30 1.21
CA MET A 1 0.46 -14.60 -0.23
C MET A 1 0.99 -13.33 -0.86
N GLU A 2 2.28 -13.33 -1.21
CA GLU A 2 2.98 -12.11 -1.63
C GLU A 2 2.52 -11.68 -3.03
N ALA A 3 1.86 -10.53 -3.14
CA ALA A 3 1.50 -9.94 -4.41
C ALA A 3 2.77 -9.51 -5.14
N GLY A 4 3.01 -10.13 -6.31
CA GLY A 4 4.20 -9.92 -7.13
C GLY A 4 4.94 -11.20 -7.53
N LEU A 5 4.59 -12.35 -6.94
CA LEU A 5 5.17 -13.66 -7.29
C LEU A 5 4.15 -14.55 -8.01
N LEU A 6 3.73 -14.14 -9.20
CA LEU A 6 2.97 -14.99 -10.12
C LEU A 6 3.54 -14.87 -11.54
N CYS A 7 4.76 -15.37 -11.71
CA CYS A 7 5.29 -15.77 -13.02
C CYS A 7 6.54 -16.66 -12.81
N ASN A 8 6.37 -17.98 -12.97
CA ASN A 8 7.40 -18.96 -13.38
C ASN A 8 8.46 -19.50 -12.40
N ILE A 9 8.22 -19.54 -11.08
CA ILE A 9 9.16 -20.25 -10.17
C ILE A 9 8.97 -21.78 -10.16
N VAL A 10 7.76 -22.29 -10.43
CA VAL A 10 7.47 -23.72 -10.24
C VAL A 10 7.89 -24.59 -11.45
N THR A 11 8.17 -24.00 -12.61
CA THR A 11 8.40 -24.76 -13.86
C THR A 11 9.52 -24.23 -14.77
N GLY A 12 10.26 -23.18 -14.36
CA GLY A 12 11.41 -22.64 -15.10
C GLY A 12 12.72 -22.80 -14.34
N PRO A 13 13.89 -22.75 -15.00
CA PRO A 13 15.16 -22.68 -14.29
C PRO A 13 15.15 -21.45 -13.38
N TRP A 14 15.48 -21.68 -12.11
CA TRP A 14 15.65 -20.59 -11.15
C TRP A 14 16.73 -19.65 -11.69
N PRO A 15 16.53 -18.33 -11.62
CA PRO A 15 17.55 -17.39 -12.07
C PRO A 15 18.84 -17.63 -11.28
N ASP A 16 19.97 -17.74 -12.00
CA ASP A 16 21.29 -18.10 -11.46
C ASP A 16 21.82 -17.14 -10.38
N ASN A 17 21.13 -16.02 -10.13
CA ASN A 17 21.55 -14.96 -9.22
C ASN A 17 20.51 -14.70 -8.11
N ILE A 18 20.40 -15.65 -7.18
CA ILE A 18 19.60 -15.55 -5.94
C ILE A 18 19.93 -14.29 -5.13
N ASP A 19 21.17 -13.81 -5.20
CA ASP A 19 21.65 -12.66 -4.45
C ASP A 19 20.96 -11.36 -4.88
N ILE A 20 20.69 -11.18 -6.17
CA ILE A 20 19.93 -10.03 -6.68
C ILE A 20 18.50 -10.05 -6.11
N PHE A 21 17.82 -11.19 -6.12
CA PHE A 21 16.46 -11.30 -5.57
C PHE A 21 16.43 -11.03 -4.08
N MET A 22 17.41 -11.57 -3.34
CA MET A 22 17.54 -11.30 -1.90
C MET A 22 17.81 -9.82 -1.64
N LYS A 23 18.63 -9.16 -2.46
CA LYS A 23 18.89 -7.72 -2.37
C LYS A 23 17.62 -6.91 -2.65
N MET A 24 16.88 -7.21 -3.71
CA MET A 24 15.60 -6.55 -4.03
C MET A 24 14.57 -6.75 -2.91
N LYS A 25 14.45 -7.97 -2.37
CA LYS A 25 13.53 -8.26 -1.27
C LYS A 25 13.88 -7.48 0.00
N LYS A 26 15.16 -7.37 0.34
CA LYS A 26 15.63 -6.56 1.48
C LYS A 26 15.34 -5.06 1.32
N CYS A 27 15.19 -4.58 0.09
CA CYS A 27 14.78 -3.20 -0.19
C CYS A 27 13.25 -3.02 -0.21
N SER A 28 12.46 -4.10 -0.26
CA SER A 28 11.01 -4.01 -0.32
C SER A 28 10.39 -3.62 1.02
N PRO A 29 9.47 -2.63 1.07
CA PRO A 29 8.79 -2.22 2.30
C PRO A 29 8.02 -3.36 3.00
N ILE A 30 7.48 -4.32 2.23
CA ILE A 30 6.72 -5.46 2.77
C ILE A 30 7.54 -6.27 3.77
N MET A 31 8.87 -6.31 3.63
CA MET A 31 9.77 -7.02 4.53
C MET A 31 9.80 -6.40 5.94
N TYR A 32 9.37 -5.14 6.08
CA TYR A 32 9.41 -4.38 7.33
C TYR A 32 8.02 -3.96 7.81
N VAL A 33 6.96 -4.52 7.23
CA VAL A 33 5.57 -4.21 7.55
C VAL A 33 5.22 -4.38 9.03
N ASP A 34 5.89 -5.29 9.74
CA ASP A 34 5.69 -5.52 11.18
C ASP A 34 6.22 -4.37 12.05
N LYS A 35 7.01 -3.46 11.46
CA LYS A 35 7.52 -2.26 12.13
C LYS A 35 6.64 -1.03 11.91
N VAL A 36 5.63 -1.12 11.02
CA VAL A 36 4.75 0.01 10.72
C VAL A 36 3.82 0.25 11.91
N LYS A 37 3.77 1.50 12.37
CA LYS A 37 2.88 1.96 13.45
C LYS A 37 1.96 3.09 13.01
N ALA A 38 2.35 3.82 11.97
CA ALA A 38 1.62 4.98 11.49
C ALA A 38 0.28 4.55 10.86
N PRO A 39 -0.83 5.25 11.18
CA PRO A 39 -2.08 5.07 10.47
C PRO A 39 -1.90 5.26 8.96
N THR A 40 -2.28 4.27 8.17
CA THR A 40 -1.99 4.23 6.72
C THR A 40 -3.26 4.19 5.88
N LEU A 41 -3.46 5.19 5.02
CA LEU A 41 -4.44 5.20 3.95
C LEU A 41 -3.79 4.68 2.65
N VAL A 42 -4.49 3.80 1.92
CA VAL A 42 -4.03 3.24 0.64
C VAL A 42 -5.07 3.52 -0.45
N CYS A 43 -4.70 4.26 -1.49
CA CYS A 43 -5.56 4.57 -2.63
C CYS A 43 -5.09 3.78 -3.86
N ILE A 44 -5.99 3.03 -4.51
CA ILE A 44 -5.65 2.10 -5.60
C ILE A 44 -6.55 2.36 -6.81
N GLY A 45 -5.95 2.51 -7.99
CA GLY A 45 -6.66 2.46 -9.28
C GLY A 45 -6.72 1.02 -9.80
N THR A 46 -7.91 0.52 -10.13
CA THR A 46 -8.10 -0.86 -10.65
C THR A 46 -7.56 -1.03 -12.07
N LYS A 47 -7.41 0.07 -12.82
CA LYS A 47 -6.92 0.08 -14.22
C LYS A 47 -5.45 0.49 -14.33
N ASP A 48 -4.72 0.52 -13.21
CA ASP A 48 -3.29 0.81 -13.21
C ASP A 48 -2.49 -0.29 -13.92
N LEU A 49 -1.89 0.06 -15.06
CA LEU A 49 -1.08 -0.85 -15.88
C LEU A 49 0.39 -0.90 -15.45
N ARG A 50 0.84 0.03 -14.59
CA ARG A 50 2.23 0.11 -14.12
C ARG A 50 2.44 -0.67 -12.84
N VAL A 51 1.47 -0.61 -11.93
CA VAL A 51 1.54 -1.26 -10.63
C VAL A 51 0.29 -2.10 -10.40
N PRO A 52 0.44 -3.44 -10.28
CA PRO A 52 -0.71 -4.30 -10.01
C PRO A 52 -1.37 -3.96 -8.66
N SER A 53 -2.70 -3.80 -8.67
CA SER A 53 -3.52 -3.51 -7.46
C SER A 53 -3.30 -4.49 -6.32
N SER A 54 -2.99 -5.75 -6.65
CA SER A 54 -2.66 -6.80 -5.68
C SER A 54 -1.56 -6.40 -4.69
N GLN A 55 -0.56 -5.61 -5.11
CA GLN A 55 0.52 -5.11 -4.25
C GLN A 55 -0.03 -4.26 -3.10
N GLY A 56 -0.91 -3.31 -3.43
CA GLY A 56 -1.57 -2.46 -2.44
C GLY A 56 -2.51 -3.25 -1.53
N THR A 57 -3.28 -4.19 -2.09
CA THR A 57 -4.17 -5.07 -1.31
C THR A 57 -3.38 -5.96 -0.33
N MET A 58 -2.23 -6.49 -0.75
CA MET A 58 -1.34 -7.24 0.14
C MET A 58 -0.85 -6.37 1.29
N TRP A 59 -0.36 -5.18 1.00
CA TRP A 59 0.12 -4.24 2.01
C TRP A 59 -0.99 -3.90 3.02
N TYR A 60 -2.18 -3.52 2.54
CA TYR A 60 -3.35 -3.25 3.38
C TYR A 60 -3.70 -4.43 4.30
N ASN A 61 -3.78 -5.64 3.75
CA ASN A 61 -4.13 -6.83 4.53
C ASN A 61 -3.11 -7.10 5.62
N ARG A 62 -1.82 -6.92 5.31
CA ARG A 62 -0.74 -7.15 6.27
C ARG A 62 -0.73 -6.11 7.39
N LEU A 63 -0.94 -4.83 7.07
CA LEU A 63 -1.13 -3.78 8.07
C LEU A 63 -2.33 -4.06 8.98
N LYS A 64 -3.45 -4.48 8.38
CA LYS A 64 -4.67 -4.85 9.13
C LYS A 64 -4.44 -6.04 10.06
N SER A 65 -3.74 -7.08 9.60
CA SER A 65 -3.36 -8.23 10.44
C SER A 65 -2.43 -7.84 11.59
N ASN A 66 -1.63 -6.80 11.40
CA ASN A 66 -0.73 -6.25 12.43
C ASN A 66 -1.43 -5.23 13.35
N ASN A 67 -2.75 -5.08 13.27
CA ASN A 67 -3.56 -4.12 14.03
C ASN A 67 -3.14 -2.65 13.82
N VAL A 68 -2.53 -2.32 12.68
CA VAL A 68 -2.28 -0.93 12.29
C VAL A 68 -3.59 -0.31 11.81
N LYS A 69 -3.88 0.92 12.27
CA LYS A 69 -5.03 1.70 11.77
C LYS A 69 -4.87 1.90 10.26
N THR A 70 -5.77 1.33 9.46
CA THR A 70 -5.64 1.39 8.01
C THR A 70 -6.99 1.48 7.30
N LYS A 71 -7.00 2.20 6.18
CA LYS A 71 -8.14 2.34 5.28
C LYS A 71 -7.64 2.13 3.85
N MET A 72 -8.43 1.48 3.01
CA MET A 72 -8.13 1.29 1.59
C MET A 72 -9.29 1.81 0.76
N LEU A 73 -8.99 2.62 -0.24
CA LEU A 73 -9.92 3.17 -1.23
C LEU A 73 -9.54 2.61 -2.59
N VAL A 74 -10.54 2.08 -3.30
CA VAL A 74 -10.35 1.43 -4.60
C VAL A 74 -11.22 2.15 -5.62
N TYR A 75 -10.58 2.65 -6.68
CA TYR A 75 -11.20 3.48 -7.70
C TYR A 75 -11.15 2.78 -9.05
N ASP A 76 -12.21 2.92 -9.84
CA ASP A 76 -12.27 2.42 -11.22
C ASP A 76 -11.48 3.32 -12.20
N ASP A 77 -10.23 3.61 -11.85
CA ASP A 77 -9.36 4.59 -12.51
C ASP A 77 -7.93 4.02 -12.71
N ASN A 78 -7.11 4.74 -13.45
CA ASN A 78 -5.70 4.43 -13.72
C ASN A 78 -4.79 4.98 -12.60
N HIS A 79 -3.47 4.87 -12.77
CA HIS A 79 -2.46 5.22 -11.78
C HIS A 79 -2.59 6.63 -11.16
N GLN A 80 -3.09 7.61 -11.91
CA GLN A 80 -3.16 9.01 -11.46
C GLN A 80 -4.38 9.32 -10.59
N LEU A 81 -5.41 8.48 -10.59
CA LEU A 81 -6.69 8.75 -9.93
C LEU A 81 -7.29 10.12 -10.30
N SER A 82 -7.19 10.48 -11.58
CA SER A 82 -7.47 11.83 -12.09
C SER A 82 -8.84 11.99 -12.75
N THR A 83 -9.69 10.95 -12.76
CA THR A 83 -11.10 11.15 -13.12
C THR A 83 -11.74 12.04 -12.07
N GLY A 84 -12.57 13.01 -12.48
CA GLY A 84 -13.06 14.04 -11.54
C GLY A 84 -13.71 13.48 -10.27
N SER A 85 -14.44 12.37 -10.37
CA SER A 85 -15.02 11.70 -9.19
C SER A 85 -13.97 11.05 -8.28
N ALA A 86 -12.96 10.38 -8.85
CA ALA A 86 -11.89 9.75 -8.08
C ALA A 86 -10.96 10.79 -7.47
N GLU A 87 -10.67 11.86 -8.22
CA GLU A 87 -9.83 12.97 -7.79
C GLU A 87 -10.40 13.66 -6.56
N ILE A 88 -11.66 14.11 -6.66
CA ILE A 88 -12.34 14.80 -5.56
C ILE A 88 -12.44 13.89 -4.33
N ASP A 89 -12.84 12.62 -4.51
CA ASP A 89 -13.02 11.70 -3.39
C ASP A 89 -11.69 11.38 -2.68
N HIS A 90 -10.62 11.03 -3.41
CA HIS A 90 -9.36 10.67 -2.76
C HIS A 90 -8.73 11.88 -2.07
N ILE A 91 -8.78 13.08 -2.65
CA ILE A 91 -8.26 14.30 -2.02
C ILE A 91 -8.99 14.60 -0.71
N ILE A 92 -10.33 14.49 -0.68
CA ILE A 92 -11.11 14.70 0.55
C ILE A 92 -10.73 13.66 1.61
N ASN A 93 -10.63 12.39 1.22
CA ASN A 93 -10.25 11.33 2.14
C ASN A 93 -8.81 11.47 2.67
N ASP A 94 -7.87 11.89 1.82
CA ASP A 94 -6.49 12.18 2.20
C ASP A 94 -6.43 13.31 3.22
N CYS A 95 -7.14 14.41 2.97
CA CYS A 95 -7.25 15.54 3.90
C CYS A 95 -7.83 15.11 5.24
N LEU A 96 -8.96 14.38 5.23
CA LEU A 96 -9.60 13.89 6.45
C LEU A 96 -8.69 12.92 7.22
N TRP A 97 -7.98 12.04 6.53
CA TRP A 97 -7.05 11.09 7.16
C TRP A 97 -5.89 11.82 7.84
N LEU A 98 -5.30 12.80 7.16
CA LEU A 98 -4.23 13.61 7.73
C LEU A 98 -4.74 14.43 8.92
N LEU A 99 -5.88 15.09 8.80
CA LEU A 99 -6.48 15.84 9.91
C LEU A 99 -6.70 14.94 11.13
N GLU A 100 -7.30 13.76 10.97
CA GLU A 100 -7.56 12.83 12.07
C GLU A 100 -6.27 12.39 12.80
N TYR A 101 -5.21 12.08 12.05
CA TYR A 101 -4.02 11.43 12.62
C TYR A 101 -2.79 12.33 12.78
N THR A 102 -2.88 13.60 12.39
CA THR A 102 -1.80 14.59 12.57
C THR A 102 -2.22 15.81 13.38
N SER A 103 -3.52 16.04 13.57
CA SER A 103 -3.97 17.09 14.49
C SER A 103 -3.46 16.72 15.88
N LYS A 104 -2.61 17.57 16.45
CA LYS A 104 -2.34 17.53 17.87
C LYS A 104 -3.65 17.92 18.54
N GLU A 105 -4.26 17.03 19.31
CA GLU A 105 -5.10 17.51 20.39
C GLU A 105 -4.21 18.48 21.18
N SER A 106 -4.58 19.75 21.26
CA SER A 106 -3.97 20.60 22.28
C SER A 106 -4.25 19.89 23.60
N GLU A 107 -3.19 19.52 24.31
CA GLU A 107 -3.27 19.24 25.74
C GLU A 107 -3.69 20.53 26.45
N ASP A 108 -4.92 20.99 26.22
CA ASP A 108 -5.63 21.96 27.04
C ASP A 108 -6.31 21.18 28.17
N THR A 109 -5.49 20.50 28.98
CA THR A 109 -5.92 19.98 30.28
C THR A 109 -5.30 20.85 31.37
N LYS A 110 -6.11 21.82 31.81
CA LYS A 110 -6.22 22.47 33.13
C LYS A 110 -5.00 22.50 34.05
#